data_AF-A0A7V9EQK9-F1
#
_entry.id   AF-A0A7V9EQK9-F1
#
_cell.length_a   1.000
_cell.length_b   1.000
_cell.length_c   1.000
_cell.angle_alpha   90.00
_cell.angle_beta   90.00
_cell.angle_gamma   90.00
#
_symmetry.space_group_name_H-M   'P 1'
#
loop_
_entity.id
_entity.type
_entity.pdbx_description
1 polymer ?
#
loop_
_entity_poly.entity_id
_entity_poly.type
_entity_poly.pdbx_seq_one_letter_code
_entity_poly.pdbx_strand_id
1 'polypeptide(L)'
;MRLGPHFSLAYCFSQILVIPSGMPTITVKLSRPEFSRLEAVAAASRRSKSEIVREALAAAPGNSTSLLDAMRPYVGKLSGPGDLSSNKARMKGYGASRSR
;
A
#
# COMPACT_ATOMS: atom_id res chain seq x y z
N MET A 1 -20.80 28.01 35.43
CA MET A 1 -20.41 27.84 34.01
C MET A 1 -19.78 26.47 33.86
N ARG A 2 -20.36 25.61 33.01
CA ARG A 2 -19.90 24.23 32.75
C ARG A 2 -18.66 24.27 31.84
N LEU A 3 -17.55 23.68 32.28
CA LEU A 3 -16.40 23.35 31.41
C LEU A 3 -16.27 21.84 31.41
N GLY A 4 -16.43 21.24 30.23
CA GLY A 4 -16.50 19.80 30.03
C GLY A 4 -15.12 19.12 30.14
N PRO A 5 -15.10 17.78 30.34
CA PRO A 5 -13.86 17.03 30.34
C PRO A 5 -13.29 16.90 28.92
N HIS A 6 -12.03 17.30 28.77
CA HIS A 6 -11.22 17.01 27.59
C HIS A 6 -11.04 15.49 27.46
N PHE A 7 -11.69 14.88 26.47
CA PHE A 7 -11.43 13.51 26.03
C PHE A 7 -10.02 13.45 25.43
N SER A 8 -9.05 13.02 26.23
CA SER A 8 -7.73 12.61 25.78
C SER A 8 -7.87 11.27 25.04
N LEU A 9 -7.97 11.33 23.70
CA LEU A 9 -7.85 10.14 22.86
C LEU A 9 -6.39 9.67 22.91
N ALA A 10 -6.12 8.72 23.79
CA ALA A 10 -4.89 7.97 23.83
C ALA A 10 -4.70 7.26 22.47
N TYR A 11 -3.84 7.83 21.62
CA TYR A 11 -3.33 7.19 20.42
C TYR A 11 -2.45 6.00 20.84
N CYS A 12 -3.06 4.83 20.97
CA CYS A 12 -2.33 3.58 21.19
C CYS A 12 -1.82 3.09 19.83
N PHE A 13 -0.73 3.70 19.35
CA PHE A 13 -0.03 3.25 18.15
C PHE A 13 0.87 2.07 18.56
N SER A 14 0.28 0.88 18.69
CA SER A 14 1.05 -0.35 18.85
C SER A 14 1.85 -0.60 17.57
N GLN A 15 3.15 -0.29 17.65
CA GLN A 15 4.14 -0.79 16.70
C GLN A 15 4.13 -2.32 16.77
N ILE A 16 3.53 -2.97 15.78
CA ILE A 16 3.72 -4.40 15.55
C ILE A 16 5.07 -4.54 14.85
N LEU A 17 6.05 -5.07 15.56
CA LEU A 17 7.32 -5.51 15.01
C LEU A 17 7.05 -6.79 14.21
N VAL A 18 6.72 -6.65 12.92
CA VAL A 18 6.52 -7.80 12.03
C VAL A 18 7.89 -8.37 11.68
N ILE A 19 8.18 -9.59 12.13
CA ILE A 19 9.26 -10.42 11.61
C ILE A 19 8.64 -11.27 10.48
N PRO A 20 8.79 -10.95 9.18
CA PRO A 20 8.12 -11.72 8.15
C PRO A 20 9.06 -12.84 7.66
N SER A 21 9.05 -13.97 8.37
CA SER A 21 9.48 -15.26 7.77
C SER A 21 8.28 -16.08 7.25
N GLY A 22 7.07 -15.50 7.24
CA GLY A 22 5.83 -16.14 6.78
C GLY A 22 5.05 -15.29 5.77
N MET A 23 4.21 -15.94 4.96
CA MET A 23 3.31 -15.27 4.03
C MET A 23 2.39 -14.28 4.77
N PRO A 24 2.27 -13.02 4.31
CA PRO A 24 1.32 -12.06 4.86
C PRO A 24 -0.09 -12.66 4.85
N THR A 25 -0.73 -12.66 6.02
CA THR A 25 -2.04 -13.27 6.23
C THR A 25 -3.03 -12.20 6.66
N ILE A 26 -4.20 -12.18 6.03
CA ILE A 26 -5.31 -11.29 6.36
C ILE A 26 -6.53 -12.11 6.77
N THR A 27 -7.29 -11.60 7.74
CA THR A 27 -8.59 -12.16 8.14
C THR A 27 -9.68 -11.20 7.70
N VAL A 28 -10.61 -11.67 6.87
CA VAL A 28 -11.70 -10.86 6.32
C VAL A 28 -13.04 -11.47 6.72
N LYS A 29 -13.97 -10.62 7.18
CA LYS A 29 -15.36 -11.02 7.42
C LYS A 29 -16.10 -10.97 6.09
N LEU A 30 -16.68 -12.10 5.69
CA LEU A 30 -17.52 -12.20 4.50
C LEU A 30 -18.99 -12.30 4.92
N SER A 31 -19.88 -11.77 4.09
CA SER A 31 -21.29 -12.08 4.22
C SER A 31 -21.53 -13.57 3.96
N ARG A 32 -22.62 -14.12 4.51
CA ARG A 32 -23.02 -15.52 4.26
C ARG A 32 -23.06 -15.89 2.77
N PRO A 33 -23.69 -15.11 1.87
CA PRO A 33 -23.74 -15.48 0.45
C PRO A 33 -22.35 -15.50 -0.22
N GLU A 34 -21.46 -14.56 0.14
CA GLU A 34 -20.09 -14.52 -0.39
C GLU A 34 -19.28 -15.73 0.06
N PHE A 35 -19.41 -16.12 1.33
CA PHE A 35 -18.73 -17.30 1.86
C PHE A 35 -19.24 -18.58 1.20
N SER A 36 -20.57 -18.73 1.05
CA SER A 36 -21.15 -19.89 0.36
C SER A 36 -20.71 -19.98 -1.11
N ARG A 37 -20.59 -18.84 -1.80
CA ARG A 37 -20.06 -18.81 -3.17
C ARG A 37 -18.59 -19.25 -3.21
N LEU A 38 -17.76 -18.78 -2.28
CA LEU A 38 -16.36 -19.16 -2.19
C LEU A 38 -16.18 -20.66 -1.92
N GLU A 39 -17.00 -21.23 -1.02
CA GLU A 39 -17.03 -22.68 -0.73
C GLU A 39 -17.41 -23.50 -1.97
N ALA A 40 -18.46 -23.08 -2.69
CA ALA A 40 -18.90 -23.78 -3.90
C ALA A 40 -17.80 -23.80 -4.98
N VAL A 41 -17.11 -22.67 -5.17
CA VAL A 41 -15.99 -22.58 -6.12
C VAL A 41 -14.81 -23.46 -5.67
N ALA A 42 -14.45 -23.41 -4.38
CA ALA A 42 -13.38 -24.25 -3.83
C ALA A 42 -13.65 -25.75 -4.00
N ALA A 43 -14.89 -26.17 -3.73
CA ALA A 43 -15.31 -27.56 -3.91
C ALA A 43 -15.27 -27.98 -5.39
N ALA A 44 -15.78 -27.13 -6.30
CA ALA A 44 -15.82 -27.43 -7.72
C ALA A 44 -14.41 -27.48 -8.35
N SER A 45 -13.51 -26.58 -7.95
CA SER A 45 -12.16 -26.50 -8.53
C SER A 45 -11.13 -27.38 -7.81
N ARG A 46 -11.48 -28.00 -6.67
CA ARG A 46 -10.56 -28.73 -5.78
C ARG A 46 -9.34 -27.89 -5.34
N ARG A 47 -9.52 -26.58 -5.20
CA ARG A 47 -8.47 -25.64 -4.77
C ARG A 47 -8.77 -25.12 -3.37
N SER A 48 -7.75 -24.65 -2.67
CA SER A 48 -7.96 -24.03 -1.36
C SER A 48 -8.67 -22.68 -1.52
N LYS A 49 -9.50 -22.31 -0.53
CA LYS A 49 -10.15 -20.99 -0.49
C LYS A 49 -9.15 -19.85 -0.61
N SER A 50 -8.00 -20.00 0.07
CA SER A 50 -6.92 -19.01 0.04
C SER A 50 -6.32 -18.82 -1.34
N GLU A 51 -6.27 -19.90 -2.14
CA GLU A 51 -5.73 -19.86 -3.49
C GLU A 51 -6.68 -19.16 -4.45
N ILE A 52 -7.98 -19.45 -4.34
CA ILE A 52 -9.03 -18.77 -5.11
C ILE A 52 -9.06 -17.28 -4.78
N VAL A 53 -8.96 -16.92 -3.50
CA VAL A 53 -8.94 -15.50 -3.10
C VAL A 53 -7.68 -14.80 -3.63
N ARG A 54 -6.51 -15.44 -3.56
CA ARG A 54 -5.27 -14.88 -4.13
C ARG A 54 -5.37 -14.66 -5.64
N GLU A 55 -5.89 -15.64 -6.36
CA GLU A 55 -6.11 -15.55 -7.82
C GLU A 55 -7.10 -14.43 -8.16
N ALA A 56 -8.23 -14.34 -7.45
CA ALA A 56 -9.21 -13.29 -7.64
C ALA A 56 -8.63 -11.89 -7.37
N LEU A 57 -7.77 -11.75 -6.35
CA LEU A 57 -7.07 -10.50 -6.05
C LEU A 57 -6.01 -10.15 -7.10
N ALA A 58 -5.32 -11.15 -7.67
CA ALA A 58 -4.35 -10.94 -8.74
C ALA A 58 -5.02 -10.58 -10.08
N ALA A 59 -6.21 -11.12 -10.34
CA ALA A 59 -6.99 -10.86 -11.54
C ALA A 59 -7.85 -9.58 -11.45
N ALA A 60 -8.12 -9.09 -10.24
CA ALA A 60 -8.75 -7.79 -10.07
C ALA A 60 -7.89 -6.74 -10.75
N PRO A 61 -8.47 -5.83 -11.58
CA PRO A 61 -7.70 -4.75 -12.15
C PRO A 61 -7.10 -3.96 -11.00
N GLY A 62 -5.79 -4.10 -10.82
CA GLY A 62 -5.06 -3.33 -9.83
C GLY A 62 -5.31 -1.87 -10.18
N ASN A 63 -5.96 -1.13 -9.28
CA ASN A 63 -5.88 0.33 -9.35
C ASN A 63 -4.40 0.64 -9.37
N SER A 64 -3.94 1.07 -10.55
CA SER A 64 -2.60 1.47 -10.94
C SER A 64 -1.65 1.53 -9.74
N THR A 65 -0.57 0.72 -9.77
CA THR A 65 0.61 0.96 -8.93
C THR A 65 0.81 2.47 -8.85
N SER A 66 0.69 3.03 -7.65
CA SER A 66 0.81 4.47 -7.50
C SER A 66 2.15 4.86 -8.12
N LEU A 67 2.26 6.06 -8.71
CA LEU A 67 3.54 6.52 -9.24
C LEU A 67 4.66 6.37 -8.18
N LEU A 68 4.31 6.53 -6.91
CA LEU A 68 5.18 6.28 -5.77
C LEU A 68 5.66 4.82 -5.68
N ASP A 69 4.77 3.84 -5.84
CA ASP A 69 5.14 2.41 -5.83
C ASP A 69 6.03 2.04 -7.03
N ALA A 70 5.76 2.63 -8.19
CA ALA A 70 6.60 2.45 -9.38
C ALA A 70 7.99 3.09 -9.20
N MET A 71 8.08 4.23 -8.50
CA MET A 71 9.35 4.93 -8.26
C MET A 71 10.16 4.40 -7.06
N ARG A 72 9.57 3.57 -6.19
CA ARG A 72 10.20 3.00 -4.99
C ARG A 72 11.60 2.41 -5.21
N PRO A 73 11.86 1.64 -6.29
CA PRO A 73 13.19 1.08 -6.55
C PRO A 73 14.27 2.11 -6.87
N TYR A 74 13.89 3.34 -7.21
CA TYR A 74 14.78 4.45 -7.59
C TYR A 74 15.04 5.42 -6.44
N VAL A 75 14.21 5.37 -5.38
CA VAL A 75 14.40 6.18 -4.17
C VAL A 75 15.74 5.84 -3.54
N GLY A 76 16.60 6.84 -3.38
CA GLY A 76 17.94 6.70 -2.79
C GLY A 76 19.02 6.08 -3.69
N LYS A 77 18.69 5.65 -4.92
CA LYS A 77 19.70 5.14 -5.89
C LYS A 77 20.31 6.22 -6.78
N LEU A 78 19.66 7.38 -6.85
CA LEU A 78 20.17 8.52 -7.62
C LEU A 78 20.99 9.41 -6.69
N SER A 79 22.25 9.64 -7.07
CA SER A 79 23.09 10.65 -6.42
C SER A 79 22.73 12.04 -6.94
N GLY A 80 22.64 12.99 -6.02
CA GLY A 80 22.26 14.36 -6.36
C GLY A 80 21.95 15.19 -5.12
N PRO A 81 21.64 16.47 -5.30
CA PRO A 81 21.27 17.33 -4.17
C PRO A 81 19.97 16.80 -3.54
N GLY A 82 20.00 16.50 -2.24
CA GLY A 82 18.86 15.90 -1.53
C GLY A 82 17.62 16.80 -1.42
N ASP A 83 17.71 18.04 -1.88
CA ASP A 83 16.59 18.98 -1.91
C ASP A 83 16.66 19.81 -3.21
N LEU A 84 15.66 19.60 -4.05
CA LEU A 84 15.40 20.37 -5.28
C LEU A 84 14.16 21.26 -5.14
N SER A 85 13.24 20.93 -4.23
CA SER A 85 12.00 21.67 -4.03
C SER A 85 12.21 22.97 -3.25
N SER A 86 13.13 22.97 -2.27
CA SER A 86 13.29 24.09 -1.34
C SER A 86 14.43 25.04 -1.74
N ASN A 87 15.41 24.56 -2.51
CA ASN A 87 16.51 25.39 -3.03
C ASN A 87 16.53 25.48 -4.56
N LYS A 88 15.86 26.50 -5.10
CA LYS A 88 15.80 26.79 -6.55
C LYS A 88 17.16 27.03 -7.20
N ALA A 89 18.17 27.47 -6.46
CA ALA A 89 19.50 27.67 -7.03
C ALA A 89 20.12 26.36 -7.54
N ARG A 90 19.72 25.21 -6.97
CA ARG A 90 20.17 23.87 -7.39
C ARG A 90 19.54 23.40 -8.70
N MET A 91 18.49 24.08 -9.17
CA MET A 91 17.88 23.84 -10.49
C MET A 91 18.43 24.77 -11.58
N LYS A 92 19.46 25.59 -11.29
CA LYS A 92 20.02 26.53 -12.28
C LYS A 92 20.52 25.78 -13.51
N GLY A 93 19.95 26.11 -14.68
CA GLY A 93 20.29 25.48 -15.96
C GLY A 93 19.48 24.23 -16.30
N TYR A 94 18.64 23.72 -15.40
CA TYR A 94 17.71 22.63 -15.70
C TYR A 94 16.64 23.10 -16.70
N GLY A 95 16.40 22.34 -17.77
CA GLY A 95 15.42 22.69 -18.80
C GLY A 95 15.89 23.76 -19.81
N ALA A 96 17.11 24.28 -19.69
CA ALA A 96 17.72 25.07 -20.74
C ALA A 96 18.02 24.14 -21.92
N SER A 97 17.10 24.10 -22.89
CA SER A 97 17.30 23.48 -24.18
C SER A 97 18.68 23.90 -24.71
N ARG A 98 19.52 22.92 -25.06
CA ARG A 98 20.71 23.20 -25.86
C ARG A 98 20.21 23.69 -27.22
N SER A 99 19.94 24.99 -27.36
CA SER A 99 19.91 25.61 -28.67
C SER A 99 21.34 25.56 -29.20
N ARG A 100 21.64 24.52 -29.97
CA ARG A 100 22.79 24.50 -30.84
C ARG A 100 22.38 23.93 -32.17
#